data_AF-A0A947QQQ2-F1
#
_entry.id   AF-A0A947QQQ2-F1
#
_cell.length_a   1.000
_cell.length_b   1.000
_cell.length_c   1.000
_cell.angle_alpha   90.00
_cell.angle_beta   90.00
_cell.angle_gamma   90.00
#
_symmetry.space_group_name_H-M   'P 1'
#
loop_
_entity.id
_entity.type
_entity.pdbx_description
1 polymer ?
#
loop_
_entity_poly.entity_id
_entity_poly.type
_entity_poly.pdbx_seq_one_letter_code
_entity_poly.pdbx_strand_id
1 'polypeptide(L)'
;GRRHLKKLWGLVYDSSGKKPIPFAVVRLLDSETNLLISSTVTDLEGRYGFPVSSGSYYIEVQHEEYTFPSKRVQSSYSERQGYIYTGGRFNIQNDTTIDFSIPLDAKDRKFRISFQYIKLLWIKIRNFALQGNFFFLAFMFVLNLFATVLRFNPLNLAFSGVYFFLIALKLLSETKKPRAWGYVFDSETKAPVSPSFLKLYKAENNELIDTKIANRNGIFQFFVPEDEYLLLAAATGYKFPSESLPKDKLSFHDSLMKVGVLRGVINIDVPLDYQSGASISPFSGKAIGAAT
;
A
#
# COMPACT_ATOMS: atom_id res chain seq x y z
N GLY A 1 -39.19 6.51 -37.23
CA GLY A 1 -37.72 6.51 -37.25
C GLY A 1 -37.21 7.27 -36.03
N ARG A 2 -36.24 6.72 -35.29
CA ARG A 2 -35.63 7.41 -34.13
C ARG A 2 -34.70 8.52 -34.64
N ARG A 3 -35.00 9.77 -34.31
CA ARG A 3 -34.17 10.94 -34.61
C ARG A 3 -32.92 10.84 -33.73
N HIS A 4 -31.76 10.57 -34.32
CA HIS A 4 -30.49 10.58 -33.58
C HIS A 4 -30.24 12.00 -33.07
N LEU A 5 -30.31 12.20 -31.74
CA LEU A 5 -29.89 13.48 -31.16
C LEU A 5 -28.40 13.69 -31.49
N LYS A 6 -28.09 14.82 -32.11
CA LYS A 6 -26.71 15.22 -32.40
C LYS A 6 -25.96 15.35 -31.07
N LYS A 7 -24.89 14.58 -30.88
CA LYS A 7 -24.06 14.69 -29.69
C LYS A 7 -23.32 16.04 -29.74
N LEU A 8 -23.20 16.70 -28.59
CA LEU A 8 -22.49 17.98 -28.46
C LEU A 8 -21.03 17.79 -28.01
N TRP A 9 -20.53 16.55 -28.03
CA TRP A 9 -19.25 16.17 -27.46
C TRP A 9 -18.71 14.91 -28.15
N GLY A 10 -17.39 14.79 -28.20
CA GLY A 10 -16.66 13.64 -28.73
C GLY A 10 -16.25 12.65 -27.64
N LEU A 11 -16.02 11.39 -28.00
CA LEU A 11 -15.76 10.29 -27.06
C LEU A 11 -14.38 9.65 -27.28
N VAL A 12 -13.56 9.55 -26.25
CA VAL A 12 -12.34 8.71 -26.27
C VAL A 12 -12.63 7.39 -25.58
N TYR A 13 -12.29 6.27 -26.24
CA TYR A 13 -12.67 4.94 -25.75
C TYR A 13 -11.67 3.84 -26.13
N ASP A 14 -11.69 2.74 -25.37
CA ASP A 14 -10.88 1.54 -25.60
C ASP A 14 -11.36 0.80 -26.84
N SER A 15 -10.47 0.63 -27.83
CA SER A 15 -10.76 -0.03 -29.10
C SER A 15 -11.29 -1.45 -28.94
N SER A 16 -10.92 -2.15 -27.87
CA SER A 16 -11.24 -3.56 -27.61
C SER A 16 -12.49 -3.69 -26.76
N GLY A 17 -12.49 -3.05 -25.59
CA GLY A 17 -13.58 -3.14 -24.61
C GLY A 17 -14.73 -2.17 -24.88
N LYS A 18 -14.56 -1.21 -25.80
CA LYS A 18 -15.49 -0.09 -26.06
C LYS A 18 -15.83 0.72 -24.80
N LYS A 19 -14.96 0.68 -23.78
CA LYS A 19 -15.11 1.42 -22.52
C LYS A 19 -14.59 2.85 -22.68
N PRO A 20 -15.22 3.86 -22.06
CA PRO A 20 -14.69 5.21 -22.06
C PRO A 20 -13.31 5.26 -21.40
N ILE A 21 -12.42 6.12 -21.91
CA ILE A 21 -11.08 6.35 -21.36
C ILE A 21 -11.02 7.73 -20.73
N PRO A 22 -10.93 7.82 -19.39
CA PRO A 22 -10.77 9.08 -18.70
C PRO A 22 -9.33 9.60 -18.76
N PHE A 23 -9.15 10.88 -18.50
CA PHE A 23 -7.83 11.52 -18.36
C PHE A 23 -6.94 11.44 -19.62
N ALA A 24 -7.52 11.21 -20.80
CA ALA A 24 -6.82 11.31 -22.06
C ALA A 24 -6.66 12.78 -22.42
N VAL A 25 -5.42 13.18 -22.75
CA VAL A 25 -5.12 14.53 -23.23
C VAL A 25 -5.44 14.56 -24.73
N VAL A 26 -6.45 15.33 -25.11
CA VAL A 26 -6.84 15.55 -26.51
C VAL A 26 -6.35 16.94 -26.91
N ARG A 27 -5.66 17.03 -28.03
CA ARG A 27 -5.13 18.29 -28.60
C ARG A 27 -5.69 18.49 -29.99
N LEU A 28 -6.17 19.69 -30.25
CA LEU A 28 -6.58 20.13 -31.56
C LEU A 28 -5.50 21.03 -32.15
N LEU A 29 -5.03 20.71 -33.34
CA LEU A 29 -3.98 21.44 -34.03
C LEU A 29 -4.48 21.94 -35.39
N ASP A 30 -4.01 23.13 -35.75
CA ASP A 30 -4.19 23.69 -37.07
C ASP A 30 -3.40 22.87 -38.09
N SER A 31 -4.05 22.45 -39.18
CA SER A 31 -3.42 21.53 -40.12
C SER A 31 -2.39 22.16 -41.06
N GLU A 32 -2.41 23.50 -41.20
CA GLU A 32 -1.50 24.25 -42.07
C GLU A 32 -0.25 24.69 -41.29
N THR A 33 -0.46 25.22 -40.08
CA THR A 33 0.61 25.79 -39.25
C THR A 33 1.18 24.80 -38.22
N ASN A 34 0.49 23.67 -37.96
CA ASN A 34 0.76 22.73 -36.87
C ASN A 34 0.77 23.39 -35.47
N LEU A 35 0.12 24.54 -35.32
CA LEU A 35 -0.01 25.22 -34.03
C LEU A 35 -1.13 24.58 -33.20
N LEU A 36 -0.88 24.46 -31.89
CA LEU A 36 -1.88 24.02 -30.93
C LEU A 36 -2.97 25.09 -30.80
N ILE A 37 -4.20 24.75 -31.19
CA ILE A 37 -5.36 25.63 -31.05
C ILE A 37 -5.94 25.49 -29.65
N SER A 38 -6.16 24.24 -29.22
CA SER A 38 -6.76 23.95 -27.92
C SER A 38 -6.37 22.56 -27.43
N SER A 39 -6.42 22.38 -26.12
CA SER A 39 -6.09 21.15 -25.41
C SER A 39 -7.11 20.94 -24.31
N THR A 40 -7.60 19.71 -24.16
CA THR A 40 -8.51 19.33 -23.08
C THR A 40 -8.17 17.94 -22.56
N VAL A 41 -8.70 17.61 -21.39
CA VAL A 41 -8.57 16.30 -20.76
C VAL A 41 -9.94 15.67 -20.66
N THR A 42 -10.06 14.39 -21.04
CA THR A 42 -11.36 13.70 -20.98
C THR A 42 -11.85 13.49 -19.55
N ASP A 43 -13.17 13.58 -19.37
CA ASP A 43 -13.85 13.30 -18.10
C ASP A 43 -13.91 11.79 -17.77
N LEU A 44 -14.56 11.43 -16.66
CA LEU A 44 -14.73 10.02 -16.23
C LEU A 44 -15.46 9.16 -17.26
N GLU A 45 -16.31 9.78 -18.08
CA GLU A 45 -17.06 9.18 -19.16
C GLU A 45 -16.34 9.27 -20.52
N GLY A 46 -15.07 9.69 -20.54
CA GLY A 46 -14.24 9.77 -21.73
C GLY A 46 -14.63 10.89 -22.70
N ARG A 47 -15.42 11.87 -22.28
CA ARG A 47 -15.96 12.93 -23.14
C ARG A 47 -14.99 14.09 -23.27
N TYR A 48 -15.00 14.73 -24.43
CA TYR A 48 -14.28 15.96 -24.71
C TYR A 48 -15.08 16.85 -25.67
N GLY A 49 -14.66 18.10 -25.84
CA GLY A 49 -15.24 18.98 -26.84
C GLY A 49 -14.35 20.19 -27.12
N PHE A 50 -14.36 20.64 -28.38
CA PHE A 50 -13.71 21.87 -28.83
C PHE A 50 -14.69 22.69 -29.66
N PRO A 51 -15.07 23.91 -29.23
CA PRO A 51 -15.72 24.86 -30.11
C PRO A 51 -14.69 25.41 -31.10
N VAL A 52 -14.96 25.29 -32.39
CA VAL A 52 -14.02 25.65 -33.46
C VAL A 52 -14.73 26.32 -34.62
N SER A 53 -14.06 27.28 -35.24
CA SER A 53 -14.53 27.90 -36.47
C SER A 53 -14.14 27.07 -37.69
N SER A 54 -14.70 27.43 -38.85
CA SER A 54 -14.35 26.77 -40.11
C SER A 54 -12.83 26.80 -40.39
N GLY A 55 -12.29 25.70 -40.92
CA GLY A 55 -10.85 25.51 -41.07
C GLY A 55 -10.45 24.04 -41.14
N SER A 56 -9.16 23.80 -41.42
CA SER A 56 -8.60 22.46 -41.53
C SER A 56 -7.76 22.11 -40.31
N TYR A 57 -8.06 20.98 -39.67
CA TYR A 57 -7.51 20.59 -38.38
C TYR A 57 -7.11 19.12 -38.34
N TYR A 58 -6.34 18.75 -37.32
CA TYR A 58 -6.16 17.36 -36.92
C TYR A 58 -6.12 17.25 -35.39
N ILE A 59 -6.36 16.04 -34.88
CA ILE A 59 -6.41 15.77 -33.45
C ILE A 59 -5.27 14.82 -33.07
N GLU A 60 -4.59 15.15 -31.99
CA GLU A 60 -3.66 14.25 -31.31
C GLU A 60 -4.22 13.84 -29.96
N VAL A 61 -4.06 12.56 -29.62
CA VAL A 61 -4.47 12.03 -28.32
C VAL A 61 -3.30 11.36 -27.64
N GLN A 62 -3.06 11.75 -26.38
CA GLN A 62 -2.03 11.19 -25.54
C GLN A 62 -2.64 10.61 -24.27
N HIS A 63 -2.21 9.40 -23.90
CA HIS A 63 -2.58 8.76 -22.65
C HIS A 63 -1.42 7.86 -22.18
N GLU A 64 -1.27 7.69 -20.87
CA GLU A 64 -0.19 6.90 -20.28
C GLU A 64 -0.29 5.41 -20.68
N GLU A 65 -1.47 4.82 -20.54
CA GLU A 65 -1.71 3.38 -20.74
C GLU A 65 -2.20 2.98 -22.13
N TYR A 66 -2.40 3.93 -23.05
CA TYR A 66 -3.00 3.68 -24.36
C TYR A 66 -2.20 4.32 -25.50
N THR A 67 -2.36 3.83 -26.73
CA THR A 67 -1.71 4.33 -27.94
C THR A 67 -2.73 4.81 -28.97
N PHE A 68 -2.41 5.95 -29.59
CA PHE A 68 -3.10 6.53 -30.73
C PHE A 68 -2.12 6.61 -31.93
N PRO A 69 -2.58 6.47 -33.19
CA PRO A 69 -3.91 6.01 -33.58
C PRO A 69 -4.14 4.53 -33.27
N SER A 70 -5.41 4.13 -33.15
CA SER A 70 -5.76 2.70 -33.02
C SER A 70 -5.39 1.95 -34.31
N LYS A 71 -4.66 0.85 -34.16
CA LYS A 71 -4.38 -0.11 -35.25
C LYS A 71 -5.53 -1.10 -35.44
N ARG A 72 -6.37 -1.28 -34.41
CA ARG A 72 -7.49 -2.24 -34.39
C ARG A 72 -8.76 -1.70 -35.05
N VAL A 73 -9.01 -0.40 -34.95
CA VAL A 73 -10.19 0.23 -35.54
C VAL A 73 -9.76 1.08 -36.72
N GLN A 74 -10.24 0.75 -37.91
CA GLN A 74 -9.97 1.49 -39.15
C GLN A 74 -11.24 2.04 -39.81
N SER A 75 -12.42 1.68 -39.31
CA SER A 75 -13.69 2.15 -39.84
C SER A 75 -13.95 3.61 -39.46
N SER A 76 -14.37 4.44 -40.42
CA SER A 76 -14.69 5.85 -40.19
C SER A 76 -16.06 6.09 -39.52
N TYR A 77 -16.88 5.05 -39.36
CA TYR A 77 -18.22 5.15 -38.77
C TYR A 77 -18.65 3.87 -38.04
N SER A 78 -19.48 4.03 -37.00
CA SER A 78 -20.16 2.97 -36.28
C SER A 78 -21.55 3.43 -35.82
N GLU A 79 -22.56 2.57 -35.90
CA GLU A 79 -23.92 2.90 -35.44
C GLU A 79 -23.99 3.36 -33.98
N ARG A 80 -23.12 2.81 -33.11
CA ARG A 80 -23.10 3.13 -31.67
C ARG A 80 -22.26 4.35 -31.34
N GLN A 81 -21.13 4.51 -32.03
CA GLN A 81 -20.15 5.56 -31.72
C GLN A 81 -20.22 6.78 -32.66
N GLY A 82 -20.94 6.70 -33.78
CA GLY A 82 -20.97 7.76 -34.79
C GLY A 82 -19.68 7.78 -35.62
N TYR A 83 -19.24 8.97 -36.02
CA TYR A 83 -18.01 9.16 -36.79
C TYR A 83 -16.78 8.88 -35.93
N ILE A 84 -15.91 8.02 -36.46
CA ILE A 84 -14.72 7.54 -35.78
C ILE A 84 -13.49 8.24 -36.37
N TYR A 85 -12.65 8.79 -35.50
CA TYR A 85 -11.41 9.45 -35.88
C TYR A 85 -10.21 8.59 -35.50
N THR A 86 -9.46 8.14 -36.51
CA THR A 86 -8.28 7.28 -36.39
C THR A 86 -6.99 8.01 -36.81
N GLY A 87 -7.01 9.34 -36.83
CA GLY A 87 -5.91 10.18 -37.28
C GLY A 87 -6.16 10.81 -38.66
N GLY A 88 -5.27 11.70 -39.07
CA GLY A 88 -5.35 12.43 -40.34
C GLY A 88 -5.99 13.81 -40.22
N ARG A 89 -5.99 14.55 -41.32
CA ARG A 89 -6.55 15.91 -41.38
C ARG A 89 -8.02 15.88 -41.77
N PHE A 90 -8.81 16.78 -41.22
CA PHE A 90 -10.22 16.98 -41.57
C PHE A 90 -10.54 18.46 -41.70
N ASN A 91 -11.60 18.78 -42.43
CA ASN A 91 -12.01 20.15 -42.68
C ASN A 91 -13.40 20.40 -42.09
N ILE A 92 -13.55 21.54 -41.41
CA ILE A 92 -14.80 22.03 -40.82
C ILE A 92 -15.28 23.20 -41.68
N GLN A 93 -16.50 23.11 -42.21
CA GLN A 93 -17.05 24.15 -43.08
C GLN A 93 -17.74 25.28 -42.32
N ASN A 94 -18.29 24.98 -41.13
CA ASN A 94 -19.05 25.94 -40.32
C ASN A 94 -18.67 25.79 -38.85
N ASP A 95 -18.80 26.89 -38.10
CA ASP A 95 -18.52 26.94 -36.67
C ASP A 95 -19.34 25.89 -35.91
N THR A 96 -18.65 24.91 -35.34
CA THR A 96 -19.26 23.72 -34.72
C THR A 96 -18.41 23.21 -33.57
N THR A 97 -18.97 22.29 -32.78
CA THR A 97 -18.22 21.55 -31.77
C THR A 97 -17.79 20.20 -32.34
N ILE A 98 -16.52 19.86 -32.17
CA ILE A 98 -15.98 18.57 -32.59
C ILE A 98 -16.58 17.44 -31.75
N ASP A 99 -17.20 16.44 -32.40
CA ASP A 99 -17.93 15.33 -31.78
C ASP A 99 -17.42 13.93 -32.18
N PHE A 100 -16.18 13.82 -32.66
CA PHE A 100 -15.62 12.54 -33.10
C PHE A 100 -15.41 11.53 -31.96
N SER A 101 -15.61 10.26 -32.29
CA SER A 101 -15.24 9.13 -31.43
C SER A 101 -13.83 8.65 -31.73
N ILE A 102 -12.92 8.70 -30.76
CA ILE A 102 -11.50 8.40 -30.89
C ILE A 102 -11.18 7.06 -30.17
N PRO A 103 -10.97 5.95 -30.90
CA PRO A 103 -10.51 4.69 -30.31
C PRO A 103 -9.02 4.75 -29.97
N LEU A 104 -8.66 4.23 -28.80
CA LEU A 104 -7.27 3.99 -28.40
C LEU A 104 -7.00 2.51 -28.15
N ASP A 105 -5.80 2.06 -28.47
CA ASP A 105 -5.36 0.68 -28.18
C ASP A 105 -4.63 0.63 -26.84
N ALA A 106 -4.98 -0.31 -25.96
CA ALA A 106 -4.25 -0.49 -24.70
C ALA A 106 -2.79 -0.88 -25.00
N LYS A 107 -1.83 -0.20 -24.34
CA LYS A 107 -0.43 -0.64 -24.36
C LYS A 107 -0.37 -2.04 -23.77
N ASP A 108 0.50 -2.89 -24.32
CA ASP A 108 0.80 -4.18 -23.72
C ASP A 108 1.35 -3.95 -22.31
N ARG A 109 0.47 -4.01 -21.31
CA ARG A 109 0.87 -4.19 -19.93
C ARG A 109 1.52 -5.56 -19.89
N LYS A 110 2.86 -5.60 -19.94
CA LYS A 110 3.60 -6.72 -19.36
C LYS A 110 3.17 -6.75 -17.91
N PHE A 111 2.16 -7.55 -17.62
CA PHE A 111 1.66 -7.77 -16.28
C PHE A 111 2.77 -8.50 -15.53
N ARG A 112 3.77 -7.74 -15.04
CA ARG A 112 4.71 -8.20 -14.04
C ARG A 112 3.87 -8.30 -12.79
N ILE A 113 3.21 -9.45 -12.62
CA ILE A 113 2.72 -9.84 -11.30
C ILE A 113 3.95 -9.75 -10.41
N SER A 114 3.99 -8.73 -9.55
CA SER A 114 5.16 -8.56 -8.70
C SER A 114 5.26 -9.85 -7.86
N PHE A 115 6.45 -10.43 -7.82
CA PHE A 115 6.70 -11.64 -7.04
C PHE A 115 6.25 -11.46 -5.58
N GLN A 116 6.20 -10.22 -5.10
CA GLN A 116 5.69 -9.84 -3.79
C GLN A 116 4.19 -10.11 -3.62
N TYR A 117 3.32 -9.83 -4.61
CA TYR A 117 1.89 -10.14 -4.50
C TYR A 117 1.63 -11.65 -4.49
N ILE A 118 2.34 -12.41 -5.33
CA ILE A 118 2.29 -13.88 -5.32
C ILE A 118 2.80 -14.42 -3.98
N LYS A 119 3.92 -13.90 -3.47
CA LYS A 119 4.49 -14.28 -2.17
C LYS A 119 3.51 -14.00 -1.02
N LEU A 120 2.83 -12.85 -1.01
CA LEU A 120 1.80 -12.51 -0.01
C LEU A 120 0.58 -13.42 -0.11
N LEU A 121 0.13 -13.75 -1.33
CA LEU A 121 -0.95 -14.70 -1.57
C LEU A 121 -0.58 -16.10 -1.07
N TRP A 122 0.63 -16.58 -1.37
CA TRP A 122 1.15 -17.85 -0.84
C TRP A 122 1.27 -17.87 0.67
N ILE A 123 1.68 -16.76 1.31
CA ILE A 123 1.71 -16.66 2.78
C ILE A 123 0.31 -16.72 3.37
N LYS A 124 -0.68 -16.04 2.76
CA LYS A 124 -2.09 -16.11 3.19
C LYS A 124 -2.66 -17.52 3.01
N ILE A 125 -2.41 -18.17 1.87
CA ILE A 125 -2.82 -19.55 1.59
C ILE A 125 -2.17 -20.52 2.58
N ARG A 126 -0.86 -20.41 2.82
CA ARG A 126 -0.13 -21.22 3.79
C ARG A 126 -0.69 -21.03 5.21
N ASN A 127 -0.91 -19.80 5.64
CA ASN A 127 -1.44 -19.52 6.97
C ASN A 127 -2.89 -19.98 7.10
N PHE A 128 -3.70 -19.85 6.05
CA PHE A 128 -5.05 -20.39 5.98
C PHE A 128 -5.04 -21.92 6.00
N ALA A 129 -4.13 -22.60 5.30
CA ALA A 129 -3.97 -24.04 5.36
C ALA A 129 -3.51 -24.49 6.76
N LEU A 130 -2.60 -23.76 7.40
CA LEU A 130 -2.15 -24.04 8.76
C LEU A 130 -3.25 -23.81 9.81
N GLN A 131 -4.10 -22.79 9.66
CA GLN A 131 -5.24 -22.53 10.56
C GLN A 131 -6.42 -23.48 10.27
N GLY A 132 -6.77 -23.70 9.00
CA GLY A 132 -7.78 -24.65 8.54
C GLY A 132 -7.45 -26.10 8.91
N ASN A 133 -6.16 -26.43 9.05
CA ASN A 133 -5.72 -27.73 9.54
C ASN A 133 -6.21 -28.02 10.97
N PHE A 134 -6.54 -27.01 11.80
CA PHE A 134 -7.06 -27.29 13.16
C PHE A 134 -8.49 -27.83 13.09
N PHE A 135 -9.37 -27.15 12.37
CA PHE A 135 -10.76 -27.58 12.18
C PHE A 135 -10.85 -28.91 11.44
N PHE A 136 -9.98 -29.12 10.44
CA PHE A 136 -9.89 -30.40 9.74
C PHE A 136 -9.40 -31.53 10.66
N LEU A 137 -8.34 -31.33 11.46
CA LEU A 137 -7.87 -32.28 12.46
C LEU A 137 -8.94 -32.61 13.50
N ALA A 138 -9.64 -31.59 14.01
CA ALA A 138 -10.71 -31.76 14.98
C ALA A 138 -11.91 -32.52 14.38
N PHE A 139 -12.28 -32.22 13.14
CA PHE A 139 -13.33 -32.92 12.42
C PHE A 139 -12.99 -34.40 12.19
N MET A 140 -11.76 -34.69 11.75
CA MET A 140 -11.29 -36.06 11.57
C MET A 140 -11.20 -36.83 12.90
N PHE A 141 -10.81 -36.15 13.97
CA PHE A 141 -10.83 -36.73 15.32
C PHE A 141 -12.25 -37.12 15.76
N VAL A 142 -13.23 -36.25 15.55
CA VAL A 142 -14.65 -36.53 15.87
C VAL A 142 -15.19 -37.69 15.04
N LEU A 143 -14.91 -37.72 13.74
CA LEU A 143 -15.29 -38.85 12.88
C LEU A 143 -14.65 -40.17 13.33
N ASN A 144 -13.37 -40.15 13.70
CA ASN A 144 -12.67 -41.33 14.19
C ASN A 144 -13.19 -41.80 15.55
N LEU A 145 -13.53 -40.87 16.46
CA LEU A 145 -14.20 -41.19 17.73
C LEU A 145 -15.56 -41.83 17.48
N PHE A 146 -16.36 -41.28 16.57
CA PHE A 146 -17.66 -41.84 16.20
C PHE A 146 -17.52 -43.26 15.63
N ALA A 147 -16.54 -43.50 14.75
CA ALA A 147 -16.24 -44.83 14.22
C ALA A 147 -15.80 -45.82 15.33
N THR A 148 -15.05 -45.34 16.33
CA THR A 148 -14.60 -46.15 17.48
C THR A 148 -15.78 -46.57 18.36
N VAL A 149 -16.78 -45.70 18.56
CA VAL A 149 -18.00 -46.01 19.34
C VAL A 149 -18.88 -47.02 18.62
N LEU A 150 -19.04 -46.89 17.30
CA LEU A 150 -19.85 -47.83 16.51
C LEU A 150 -19.23 -49.22 16.43
N ARG A 151 -17.89 -49.32 16.37
CA ARG A 151 -17.15 -50.57 16.38
C ARG A 151 -15.86 -50.41 17.17
N PHE A 152 -15.82 -51.02 18.35
CA PHE A 152 -14.62 -51.01 19.17
C PHE A 152 -13.49 -51.77 18.47
N ASN A 153 -12.48 -51.05 18.01
CA ASN A 153 -11.29 -51.59 17.34
C ASN A 153 -10.04 -50.93 17.96
N PRO A 154 -9.07 -51.71 18.48
CA PRO A 154 -7.85 -51.16 19.09
C PRO A 154 -7.06 -50.25 18.15
N LEU A 155 -7.13 -50.47 16.83
CA LEU A 155 -6.50 -49.58 15.84
C LEU A 155 -7.16 -48.19 15.81
N ASN A 156 -8.50 -48.11 15.87
CA ASN A 156 -9.21 -46.83 15.89
C ASN A 156 -8.93 -46.05 17.19
N LEU A 157 -8.74 -46.77 18.30
CA LEU A 157 -8.31 -46.19 19.57
C LEU A 157 -6.89 -45.63 19.49
N ALA A 158 -5.95 -46.35 18.86
CA ALA A 158 -4.60 -45.86 18.61
C ALA A 158 -4.59 -44.59 17.73
N PHE A 159 -5.39 -44.58 16.65
CA PHE A 159 -5.55 -43.38 15.82
C PHE A 159 -6.15 -42.19 16.59
N SER A 160 -7.10 -42.45 17.51
CA SER A 160 -7.66 -41.40 18.37
C SER A 160 -6.58 -40.77 19.26
N GLY A 161 -5.68 -41.59 19.82
CA GLY A 161 -4.53 -41.10 20.58
C GLY A 161 -3.58 -40.22 19.77
N VAL A 162 -3.27 -40.62 18.53
CA VAL A 162 -2.43 -39.84 17.60
C VAL A 162 -3.08 -38.49 17.28
N TYR A 163 -4.37 -38.47 16.94
CA TYR A 163 -5.10 -37.23 16.66
C TYR A 163 -5.11 -36.28 17.86
N PHE A 164 -5.39 -36.80 19.06
CA PHE A 164 -5.34 -36.02 20.29
C PHE A 164 -3.96 -35.41 20.52
N PHE A 165 -2.90 -36.21 20.35
CA PHE A 165 -1.51 -35.75 20.51
C PHE A 165 -1.16 -34.62 19.52
N LEU A 166 -1.52 -34.75 18.25
CA LEU A 166 -1.28 -33.73 17.23
C LEU A 166 -2.06 -32.43 17.52
N ILE A 167 -3.30 -32.53 17.98
CA ILE A 167 -4.10 -31.36 18.40
C ILE A 167 -3.45 -30.68 19.61
N ALA A 168 -3.00 -31.46 20.61
CA ALA A 168 -2.32 -30.93 21.79
C ALA A 168 -1.01 -30.22 21.42
N LEU A 169 -0.16 -30.83 20.60
CA LEU A 169 1.06 -30.20 20.10
C LEU A 169 0.76 -28.89 19.37
N LYS A 170 -0.31 -28.84 18.57
CA LYS A 170 -0.70 -27.64 17.86
C LYS A 170 -1.15 -26.52 18.79
N LEU A 171 -1.97 -26.82 19.81
CA LEU A 171 -2.40 -25.86 20.82
C LEU A 171 -1.21 -25.33 21.63
N LEU A 172 -0.22 -26.18 21.92
CA LEU A 172 1.01 -25.79 22.61
C LEU A 172 1.98 -25.00 21.69
N SER A 173 1.97 -25.29 20.39
CA SER A 173 2.84 -24.68 19.38
C SER A 173 2.32 -23.34 18.86
N GLU A 174 1.11 -22.90 19.22
CA GLU A 174 0.64 -21.55 18.94
C GLU A 174 1.43 -20.54 19.78
N THR A 175 2.67 -20.27 19.34
CA THR A 175 3.51 -19.22 19.90
C THR A 175 2.77 -17.89 19.77
N LYS A 176 2.63 -17.17 20.90
CA LYS A 176 2.05 -15.82 20.93
C LYS A 176 2.65 -15.00 19.78
N LYS A 177 1.80 -14.51 18.87
CA LYS A 177 2.28 -13.68 17.76
C LYS A 177 3.10 -12.53 18.33
N PRO A 178 4.31 -12.27 17.81
CA PRO A 178 5.09 -11.14 18.28
C PRO A 178 4.26 -9.87 18.14
N ARG A 179 4.22 -9.06 19.20
CA ARG A 179 3.51 -7.78 19.16
C ARG A 179 4.18 -6.89 18.12
N ALA A 180 3.38 -6.14 17.38
CA ALA A 180 3.84 -5.22 16.34
C ALA A 180 3.94 -3.78 16.86
N TRP A 181 4.22 -3.60 18.14
CA TRP A 181 4.29 -2.28 18.79
C TRP A 181 5.22 -2.36 20.00
N GLY A 182 5.78 -1.21 20.37
CA GLY A 182 6.61 -1.02 21.56
C GLY A 182 5.90 -0.21 22.64
N TYR A 183 6.42 -0.28 23.86
CA TYR A 183 5.82 0.34 25.04
C TYR A 183 6.80 1.24 25.77
N VAL A 184 6.42 2.47 26.14
CA VAL A 184 7.22 3.37 26.99
C VAL A 184 6.62 3.39 28.39
N PHE A 185 7.44 3.11 29.39
CA PHE A 185 6.97 2.92 30.76
C PHE A 185 7.99 3.32 31.82
N ASP A 186 7.48 3.61 33.00
CA ASP A 186 8.27 3.92 34.19
C ASP A 186 8.96 2.65 34.69
N SER A 187 10.27 2.71 34.86
CA SER A 187 11.11 1.57 35.21
C SER A 187 10.78 0.99 36.60
N GLU A 188 10.29 1.81 37.55
CA GLU A 188 9.92 1.42 38.91
C GLU A 188 8.45 1.00 38.98
N THR A 189 7.54 1.89 38.58
CA THR A 189 6.10 1.70 38.77
C THR A 189 5.47 0.82 37.69
N LYS A 190 6.17 0.59 36.57
CA LYS A 190 5.67 -0.06 35.34
C LYS A 190 4.48 0.65 34.68
N ALA A 191 4.14 1.86 35.13
CA ALA A 191 3.06 2.65 34.56
C ALA A 191 3.44 3.18 33.17
N PRO A 192 2.48 3.37 32.25
CA PRO A 192 2.74 4.00 30.95
C PRO A 192 3.23 5.44 31.12
N VAL A 193 4.24 5.82 30.35
CA VAL A 193 4.72 7.20 30.31
C VAL A 193 4.18 7.89 29.07
N SER A 194 3.38 8.93 29.26
CA SER A 194 2.76 9.70 28.17
C SER A 194 2.59 11.18 28.58
N PRO A 195 2.84 12.16 27.68
CA PRO A 195 3.36 12.00 26.33
C PRO A 195 4.87 11.74 26.30
N SER A 196 5.32 10.80 25.49
CA SER A 196 6.75 10.55 25.24
C SER A 196 7.07 10.64 23.75
N PHE A 197 8.11 11.40 23.40
CA PHE A 197 8.64 11.51 22.05
C PHE A 197 9.72 10.46 21.82
N LEU A 198 9.58 9.70 20.74
CA LEU A 198 10.54 8.70 20.31
C LEU A 198 11.14 9.15 19.00
N LYS A 199 12.46 9.26 18.94
CA LYS A 199 13.22 9.53 17.72
C LYS A 199 13.96 8.26 17.31
N LEU A 200 13.87 7.92 16.03
CA LEU A 200 14.53 6.77 15.47
C LEU A 200 15.63 7.24 14.51
N TYR A 201 16.85 6.78 14.73
CA TYR A 201 18.02 7.09 13.92
C TYR A 201 18.55 5.82 13.25
N LYS A 202 19.15 5.96 12.06
CA LYS A 202 19.87 4.85 11.42
C LYS A 202 21.23 4.68 12.10
N ALA A 203 21.61 3.45 12.44
CA ALA A 203 22.86 3.20 13.18
C ALA A 203 24.13 3.51 12.36
N GLU A 204 24.05 3.46 11.03
CA GLU A 204 25.20 3.67 10.13
C GLU A 204 25.70 5.11 10.11
N ASN A 205 24.79 6.09 10.05
CA ASN A 205 25.11 7.50 9.83
C ASN A 205 24.45 8.46 10.84
N ASN A 206 23.76 7.94 11.87
CA ASN A 206 22.98 8.71 12.84
C ASN A 206 21.93 9.65 12.22
N GLU A 207 21.43 9.33 11.02
CA GLU A 207 20.38 10.10 10.36
C GLU A 207 19.03 9.86 11.04
N LEU A 208 18.28 10.94 11.30
CA LEU A 208 16.94 10.87 11.87
C LEU A 208 15.95 10.33 10.81
N ILE A 209 15.44 9.12 11.03
CA ILE A 209 14.49 8.45 10.13
C ILE A 209 13.06 8.89 10.41
N ASP A 210 12.65 8.90 11.67
CA ASP A 210 11.28 9.22 12.05
C ASP A 210 11.19 9.71 13.50
N THR A 211 10.14 10.47 13.81
CA THR A 211 9.79 10.89 15.17
C THR A 211 8.32 10.58 15.46
N LYS A 212 8.07 9.83 16.54
CA LYS A 212 6.72 9.44 16.95
C LYS A 212 6.41 9.84 18.39
N ILE A 213 5.13 10.02 18.66
CA ILE A 213 4.61 10.31 19.99
C ILE A 213 3.89 9.05 20.47
N ALA A 214 4.23 8.57 21.66
CA ALA A 214 3.50 7.47 22.28
C ALA A 214 2.10 7.92 22.72
N ASN A 215 1.11 7.05 22.57
CA ASN A 215 -0.26 7.37 22.97
C ASN A 215 -0.42 7.43 24.50
N ARG A 216 -1.65 7.67 24.99
CA ARG A 216 -1.95 7.74 26.44
C ARG A 216 -1.60 6.47 27.22
N ASN A 217 -1.51 5.34 26.53
CA ASN A 217 -1.13 4.07 27.10
C ASN A 217 0.37 3.80 26.94
N GLY A 218 1.21 4.76 26.53
CA GLY A 218 2.65 4.56 26.31
C GLY A 218 2.98 3.73 25.06
N ILE A 219 2.02 3.43 24.18
CA ILE A 219 2.23 2.58 23.01
C ILE A 219 2.74 3.40 21.82
N PHE A 220 3.72 2.86 21.10
CA PHE A 220 4.24 3.42 19.84
C PHE A 220 4.52 2.33 18.79
N GLN A 221 4.67 2.74 17.53
CA GLN A 221 4.94 1.82 16.41
C GLN A 221 5.72 2.50 15.28
N PHE A 222 6.90 1.97 14.96
CA PHE A 222 7.70 2.36 13.78
C PHE A 222 7.60 1.28 12.69
N PHE A 223 7.49 1.72 11.43
CA PHE A 223 7.54 0.87 10.25
C PHE A 223 8.81 1.19 9.48
N VAL A 224 9.79 0.30 9.54
CA VAL A 224 11.11 0.51 8.94
C VAL A 224 11.62 -0.79 8.32
N PRO A 225 12.44 -0.73 7.25
CA PRO A 225 13.05 -1.92 6.67
C PRO A 225 13.99 -2.61 7.68
N GLU A 226 14.29 -3.88 7.45
CA GLU A 226 15.22 -4.66 8.28
C GLU A 226 16.64 -4.06 8.18
N ASP A 227 17.04 -3.35 9.22
CA ASP A 227 18.35 -2.69 9.36
C ASP A 227 18.62 -2.43 10.87
N GLU A 228 19.78 -1.90 11.20
CA GLU A 228 20.14 -1.48 12.56
C GLU A 228 19.72 -0.03 12.83
N TYR A 229 18.98 0.17 13.91
CA TYR A 229 18.51 1.50 14.32
C TYR A 229 18.86 1.80 15.78
N LEU A 230 18.89 3.10 16.05
CA LEU A 230 19.12 3.69 17.36
C LEU A 230 17.87 4.48 17.78
N LEU A 231 17.37 4.22 18.98
CA LEU A 231 16.14 4.80 19.51
C LEU A 231 16.46 5.72 20.69
N LEU A 232 15.89 6.93 20.66
CA LEU A 232 15.93 7.90 21.73
C LEU A 232 14.51 8.17 22.22
N ALA A 233 14.26 8.02 23.52
CA ALA A 233 13.01 8.40 24.14
C ALA A 233 13.19 9.64 25.02
N ALA A 234 12.23 10.56 24.94
CA ALA A 234 12.18 11.77 25.76
C ALA A 234 10.76 11.96 26.30
N ALA A 235 10.63 12.10 27.61
CA ALA A 235 9.37 12.42 28.27
C ALA A 235 9.61 13.41 29.41
N THR A 236 8.64 14.28 29.66
CA THR A 236 8.77 15.33 30.69
C THR A 236 8.87 14.73 32.08
N GLY A 237 9.92 15.09 32.83
CA GLY A 237 10.15 14.54 34.17
C GLY A 237 10.72 13.13 34.19
N TYR A 238 11.21 12.62 33.06
CA TYR A 238 11.81 11.30 32.94
C TYR A 238 13.19 11.37 32.29
N LYS A 239 14.08 10.47 32.71
CA LYS A 239 15.43 10.29 32.16
C LYS A 239 15.52 9.02 31.32
N PHE A 240 16.23 9.14 30.21
CA PHE A 240 16.60 8.04 29.32
C PHE A 240 18.12 8.06 29.07
N PRO A 241 18.79 6.90 28.98
CA PRO A 241 18.28 5.57 29.30
C PRO A 241 18.01 5.38 30.80
N SER A 242 17.18 4.41 31.15
CA SER A 242 16.94 4.00 32.54
C SER A 242 18.23 3.42 33.15
N GLU A 243 18.62 3.95 34.31
CA GLU A 243 19.74 3.51 35.13
C GLU A 243 19.34 2.39 36.10
N SER A 244 18.05 2.25 36.38
CA SER A 244 17.51 1.24 37.30
C SER A 244 17.44 -0.19 36.72
N LEU A 245 17.57 -0.34 35.39
CA LEU A 245 17.52 -1.64 34.72
C LEU A 245 18.91 -2.16 34.30
N PRO A 246 19.17 -3.47 34.43
CA PRO A 246 20.46 -4.04 34.05
C PRO A 246 20.75 -3.82 32.55
N LYS A 247 21.93 -3.26 32.24
CA LYS A 247 22.43 -3.05 30.87
C LYS A 247 22.56 -4.35 30.06
N ASP A 248 22.53 -5.50 30.71
CA ASP A 248 22.69 -6.81 30.07
C ASP A 248 21.49 -7.23 29.18
N LYS A 249 20.32 -6.59 29.32
CA LYS A 249 19.13 -6.88 28.49
C LYS A 249 18.93 -5.91 27.32
N LEU A 250 19.60 -4.76 27.31
CA LEU A 250 19.36 -3.67 26.37
C LEU A 250 20.70 -3.08 25.93
N SER A 251 21.03 -3.19 24.65
CA SER A 251 22.27 -2.64 24.10
C SER A 251 22.13 -1.14 23.89
N PHE A 252 23.04 -0.35 24.49
CA PHE A 252 23.06 1.10 24.36
C PHE A 252 24.38 1.58 23.73
N HIS A 253 24.32 2.62 22.90
CA HIS A 253 25.46 3.35 22.34
C HIS A 253 25.21 4.84 22.57
N ASP A 254 26.07 5.54 23.31
CA ASP A 254 26.00 7.00 23.55
C ASP A 254 24.58 7.54 23.87
N SER A 255 23.93 6.97 24.88
CA SER A 255 22.56 7.33 25.31
C SER A 255 21.44 7.01 24.32
N LEU A 256 21.74 6.28 23.25
CA LEU A 256 20.77 5.71 22.31
C LEU A 256 20.63 4.20 22.52
N MET A 257 19.42 3.68 22.43
CA MET A 257 19.14 2.25 22.54
C MET A 257 19.19 1.60 21.16
N LYS A 258 20.00 0.55 20.98
CA LYS A 258 19.99 -0.24 19.75
C LYS A 258 18.72 -1.07 19.70
N VAL A 259 17.98 -0.95 18.60
CA VAL A 259 16.70 -1.64 18.40
C VAL A 259 16.74 -2.54 17.17
N GLY A 260 16.31 -3.78 17.35
CA GLY A 260 16.14 -4.74 16.26
C GLY A 260 14.78 -4.58 15.58
N VAL A 261 14.74 -4.84 14.28
CA VAL A 261 13.50 -4.84 13.50
C VAL A 261 13.00 -6.27 13.31
N LEU A 262 11.77 -6.54 13.73
CA LEU A 262 11.13 -7.84 13.54
C LEU A 262 9.99 -7.70 12.51
N ARG A 263 10.16 -8.27 11.31
CA ARG A 263 9.17 -8.23 10.22
C ARG A 263 8.75 -6.79 9.84
N GLY A 264 9.71 -5.88 9.79
CA GLY A 264 9.50 -4.48 9.40
C GLY A 264 8.92 -3.57 10.49
N VAL A 265 8.89 -4.04 11.75
CA VAL A 265 8.36 -3.30 12.89
C VAL A 265 9.31 -3.35 14.07
N ILE A 266 9.44 -2.24 14.79
CA ILE A 266 10.17 -2.17 16.07
C ILE A 266 9.19 -2.46 17.21
N ASN A 267 9.45 -3.54 17.96
CA ASN A 267 8.59 -4.04 19.03
C ASN A 267 9.35 -4.15 20.37
N ILE A 268 9.91 -3.04 20.82
CA ILE A 268 10.73 -2.98 22.03
C ILE A 268 10.03 -2.20 23.15
N ASP A 269 10.26 -2.63 24.38
CA ASP A 269 9.82 -1.93 25.58
C ASP A 269 10.93 -0.98 26.05
N VAL A 270 10.58 0.28 26.26
CA VAL A 270 11.48 1.40 26.51
C VAL A 270 11.25 1.91 27.93
N PRO A 271 12.11 1.54 28.88
CA PRO A 271 12.00 1.99 30.25
C PRO A 271 12.55 3.42 30.43
N LEU A 272 11.91 4.18 31.31
CA LEU A 272 12.30 5.53 31.70
C LEU A 272 12.34 5.65 33.22
N ASP A 273 13.27 6.44 33.76
CA ASP A 273 13.35 6.70 35.20
C ASP A 273 12.72 8.05 35.53
N TYR A 274 11.81 8.07 36.50
CA TYR A 274 11.20 9.31 36.96
C TYR A 274 12.22 10.18 37.72
N GLN A 275 12.26 11.46 37.39
CA GLN A 275 13.10 12.45 38.08
C GLN A 275 12.21 13.54 38.71
N SER A 276 12.18 13.55 40.05
CA SER A 276 11.52 14.63 40.81
C SER A 276 12.25 15.96 40.58
N GLY A 277 11.59 16.92 39.90
CA GLY A 277 12.03 18.31 39.83
C GLY A 277 12.79 18.79 38.58
N ALA A 278 12.67 18.12 37.43
CA ALA A 278 13.34 18.56 36.19
C ALA A 278 12.76 19.89 35.64
N SER A 279 13.51 20.99 35.77
CA SER A 279 13.25 22.27 35.12
C SER A 279 13.35 22.15 33.59
N ILE A 280 12.42 22.80 32.89
CA ILE A 280 12.34 22.89 31.42
C ILE A 280 13.67 23.46 30.87
N SER A 281 14.42 22.65 30.13
CA SER A 281 15.34 23.17 29.12
C SER A 281 14.91 22.61 27.76
N PRO A 282 14.34 23.43 26.86
CA PRO A 282 14.13 23.02 25.49
C PRO A 282 15.48 23.14 24.79
N PHE A 283 16.04 22.01 24.38
CA PHE A 283 17.11 21.94 23.38
C PHE A 283 18.31 22.87 23.59
N SER A 284 19.29 22.46 24.40
CA SER A 284 20.66 22.90 24.19
C SER A 284 21.20 22.18 22.95
N GLY A 285 21.11 22.83 21.79
CA GLY A 285 21.82 22.44 20.58
C GLY A 285 23.33 22.47 20.83
N LYS A 286 23.90 21.33 21.18
CA LYS A 286 25.35 21.16 21.17
C LYS A 286 25.76 20.87 19.74
N ALA A 287 26.14 21.92 19.02
CA ALA A 287 26.82 21.82 17.74
C ALA A 287 28.04 20.89 17.91
N ILE A 288 28.06 19.82 17.12
CA ILE A 288 29.24 18.98 16.97
C ILE A 288 30.23 19.83 16.18
N GLY A 289 31.26 20.32 16.89
CA GLY A 289 32.36 21.06 16.29
C GLY A 289 33.12 20.19 15.31
N ALA A 290 33.37 20.74 14.12
CA ALA A 290 34.32 20.22 13.16
C ALA A 290 35.71 20.16 13.81
N ALA A 291 36.32 18.98 13.80
CA ALA A 291 37.74 18.82 14.06
C ALA A 291 38.47 18.77 12.71
N THR A 292 39.27 19.80 12.46
CA THR A 292 40.52 19.72 11.68
C THR A 292 41.54 18.86 12.38
#